data_AF-A0A9W8K7G3-F1
#
_entry.id   AF-A0A9W8K7G3-F1
#
_cell.length_a   1.000
_cell.length_b   1.000
_cell.length_c   1.000
_cell.angle_alpha   90.00
_cell.angle_beta   90.00
_cell.angle_gamma   90.00
#
_symmetry.space_group_name_H-M   'P 1'
#
loop_
_entity.id
_entity.type
_entity.pdbx_description
1 polymer ?
#
loop_
_entity_poly.entity_id
_entity_poly.type
_entity_poly.pdbx_seq_one_letter_code
_entity_poly.pdbx_strand_id
1 'polypeptide(L)'
;MLSPLVILAFFTVLAGRVLAFNITVGTRNLGANEILAIPDSPVKTACASRCTPASTAIAACNDDAACLCRTDTVTAFVDCETCMLHNLINTNKPAPDIRAGSNVAVGAYAGVCKDDLNITLPANLTALTLPATWDGPFVSVLPVGAAAVTVIAGGILGFSALYILSNLE
;
A
#
# COMPACT_ATOMS: atom_id res chain seq x y z
N MET A 1 33.98 -37.07 -18.39
CA MET A 1 33.89 -35.99 -19.41
C MET A 1 32.44 -35.52 -19.40
N LEU A 2 32.14 -34.33 -18.85
CA LEU A 2 30.77 -33.79 -18.86
C LEU A 2 30.40 -33.42 -20.31
N SER A 3 29.25 -33.90 -20.78
CA SER A 3 28.76 -33.61 -22.14
C SER A 3 28.51 -32.10 -22.30
N PRO A 4 28.92 -31.48 -23.42
CA PRO A 4 28.71 -30.05 -23.67
C PRO A 4 27.21 -29.66 -23.64
N LEU A 5 26.32 -30.62 -23.88
CA LEU A 5 24.87 -30.45 -23.82
C LEU A 5 24.36 -30.24 -22.38
N VAL A 6 25.03 -30.85 -21.39
CA VAL A 6 24.71 -30.67 -19.96
C VAL A 6 25.15 -29.30 -19.46
N ILE A 7 26.28 -28.81 -19.97
CA ILE A 7 26.80 -27.48 -19.65
C ILE A 7 25.88 -26.40 -20.24
N LEU A 8 25.43 -26.55 -21.49
CA LEU A 8 24.50 -25.63 -22.13
C LEU A 8 23.15 -25.54 -21.40
N ALA A 9 22.61 -26.68 -20.96
CA ALA A 9 21.37 -26.73 -20.19
C ALA A 9 21.49 -26.07 -18.80
N PHE A 10 22.66 -26.17 -18.16
CA PHE A 10 22.91 -25.48 -16.90
C PHE A 10 22.98 -23.96 -17.08
N PHE A 11 23.59 -23.47 -18.16
CA PHE A 11 23.67 -22.03 -18.44
C PHE A 11 22.32 -21.41 -18.81
N THR A 12 21.44 -22.13 -19.53
CA THR A 12 20.09 -21.62 -19.84
C THR A 12 19.18 -21.55 -18.61
N VAL A 13 19.31 -22.51 -17.68
CA VAL A 13 18.57 -22.49 -16.40
C VAL A 13 19.11 -21.40 -15.46
N LEU A 14 20.40 -21.08 -15.51
CA LEU A 14 20.99 -20.00 -14.70
C LEU A 14 20.69 -18.60 -15.26
N ALA A 15 20.65 -18.44 -16.59
CA ALA A 15 20.30 -17.18 -17.24
C ALA A 15 18.84 -16.77 -16.96
N GLY A 16 17.93 -17.73 -16.76
CA GLY A 16 16.55 -17.45 -16.35
C GLY A 16 16.39 -16.90 -14.93
N ARG A 17 17.41 -17.02 -14.05
CA ARG A 17 17.34 -16.55 -12.66
C ARG A 17 17.86 -15.12 -12.45
N VAL A 18 18.38 -14.48 -13.49
CA VAL A 18 18.93 -13.10 -13.43
C VAL A 18 17.83 -12.04 -13.63
N LEU A 19 16.66 -12.42 -14.14
CA LEU A 19 15.47 -11.56 -14.29
C LEU A 19 14.45 -11.80 -13.16
N ALA A 20 14.91 -11.92 -11.92
CA ALA A 20 14.01 -12.02 -10.78
C ALA A 20 13.32 -10.66 -10.58
N PHE A 21 12.00 -10.62 -10.79
CA PHE A 21 11.19 -9.42 -10.64
C PHE A 21 11.24 -8.91 -9.19
N ASN A 22 11.79 -7.71 -8.99
CA ASN A 22 11.92 -7.09 -7.69
C ASN A 22 11.50 -5.62 -7.76
N ILE A 23 10.68 -5.19 -6.80
CA ILE A 23 10.31 -3.78 -6.64
C ILE A 23 11.00 -3.19 -5.41
N THR A 24 11.39 -1.92 -5.47
CA THR A 24 11.96 -1.22 -4.32
C THR A 24 10.91 -0.33 -3.68
N VAL A 25 10.58 -0.59 -2.42
CA VAL A 25 9.65 0.23 -1.63
C VAL A 25 10.37 0.73 -0.38
N GLY A 26 10.65 2.04 -0.35
CA GLY A 26 11.47 2.64 0.69
C GLY A 26 12.91 2.10 0.63
N THR A 27 13.32 1.37 1.67
CA THR A 27 14.66 0.76 1.78
C THR A 27 14.67 -0.75 1.52
N ARG A 28 13.51 -1.34 1.19
CA ARG A 28 13.37 -2.79 1.03
C ARG A 28 13.11 -3.15 -0.42
N ASN A 29 13.85 -4.14 -0.91
CA ASN A 29 13.55 -4.82 -2.17
C ASN A 29 12.59 -5.96 -1.89
N LEU A 30 11.52 -6.04 -2.66
CA LEU A 30 10.45 -7.01 -2.51
C LEU A 30 10.38 -7.85 -3.77
N GLY A 31 10.48 -9.17 -3.63
CA GLY A 31 10.21 -10.09 -4.74
C GLY A 31 8.71 -10.19 -5.03
N ALA A 32 8.33 -10.70 -6.21
CA ALA A 32 6.93 -10.73 -6.66
C ALA A 32 5.95 -11.30 -5.62
N ASN A 33 6.30 -12.43 -4.99
CA ASN A 33 5.47 -13.06 -3.96
C ASN A 33 5.41 -12.28 -2.63
N GLU A 34 6.36 -11.39 -2.39
CA GLU A 34 6.39 -10.57 -1.17
C GLU A 34 5.54 -9.31 -1.31
N ILE A 35 5.29 -8.83 -2.53
CA ILE A 35 4.57 -7.57 -2.78
C ILE A 35 3.21 -7.54 -2.07
N LEU A 36 2.48 -8.67 -2.10
CA LEU A 36 1.17 -8.83 -1.44
C LEU A 36 1.24 -9.65 -0.15
N ALA A 37 2.43 -10.00 0.34
CA ALA A 37 2.62 -10.71 1.61
C ALA A 37 2.45 -9.76 2.80
N ILE A 38 1.24 -9.21 2.94
CA ILE A 38 0.87 -8.27 4.00
C ILE A 38 0.50 -9.08 5.26
N PRO A 39 0.96 -8.67 6.46
CA PRO A 39 0.59 -9.32 7.71
C PRO A 39 -0.94 -9.28 7.92
N ASP A 40 -1.45 -10.25 8.68
CA ASP A 40 -2.88 -10.35 8.93
C ASP A 40 -3.39 -9.10 9.65
N SER A 41 -4.34 -8.43 9.01
CA SER A 41 -4.87 -7.14 9.43
C SER A 41 -6.33 -7.02 9.00
N PRO A 42 -7.13 -6.16 9.67
CA PRO A 42 -8.52 -5.91 9.26
C PRO A 42 -8.64 -5.45 7.80
N VAL A 43 -7.63 -4.74 7.29
CA VAL A 43 -7.56 -4.25 5.90
C VAL A 43 -7.41 -5.41 4.92
N LYS A 44 -6.51 -6.36 5.20
CA LYS A 44 -6.32 -7.56 4.40
C LYS A 44 -7.58 -8.43 4.37
N THR A 45 -8.24 -8.60 5.51
CA THR A 45 -9.49 -9.37 5.60
C THR A 45 -10.61 -8.70 4.81
N ALA A 46 -10.75 -7.38 4.92
CA ALA A 46 -11.79 -6.63 4.20
C ALA A 46 -11.60 -6.66 2.67
N CYS A 47 -10.35 -6.72 2.20
CA CYS A 47 -10.01 -6.72 0.78
C CYS A 47 -9.66 -8.11 0.22
N ALA A 48 -9.89 -9.18 0.99
CA ALA A 48 -9.52 -10.55 0.59
C ALA A 48 -10.11 -10.95 -0.76
N SER A 49 -11.35 -10.55 -1.06
CA SER A 49 -12.01 -10.86 -2.35
C SER A 49 -11.28 -10.27 -3.57
N ARG A 50 -10.50 -9.21 -3.40
CA ARG A 50 -9.67 -8.58 -4.45
C ARG A 50 -8.21 -9.03 -4.38
N CYS A 51 -7.70 -9.27 -3.18
CA CYS A 51 -6.29 -9.58 -2.96
C CYS A 51 -5.94 -11.06 -3.12
N THR A 52 -6.87 -11.99 -2.85
CA THR A 52 -6.68 -13.42 -3.14
C THR A 52 -6.50 -13.70 -4.63
N PRO A 53 -7.33 -13.19 -5.56
CA PRO A 53 -7.08 -13.41 -6.99
C PRO A 53 -5.81 -12.72 -7.48
N ALA A 54 -5.47 -11.53 -6.96
CA ALA A 54 -4.23 -10.84 -7.30
C ALA A 54 -2.98 -11.64 -6.89
N SER A 55 -2.93 -12.12 -5.65
CA SER A 55 -1.82 -12.96 -5.15
C SER A 55 -1.73 -14.29 -5.90
N THR A 56 -2.87 -14.88 -6.29
CA THR A 56 -2.89 -16.09 -7.12
C THR A 56 -2.35 -15.83 -8.53
N ALA A 57 -2.73 -14.70 -9.15
CA ALA A 57 -2.24 -14.32 -10.48
C ALA A 57 -0.73 -14.06 -10.48
N ILE A 58 -0.22 -13.37 -9.44
CA ILE A 58 1.21 -13.11 -9.27
C ILE A 58 1.98 -14.41 -9.02
N ALA A 59 1.48 -15.28 -8.13
CA ALA A 59 2.12 -16.58 -7.85
C ALA A 59 2.13 -17.48 -9.10
N ALA A 60 1.08 -17.44 -9.92
CA ALA A 60 1.01 -18.22 -11.17
C ALA A 60 2.07 -17.80 -12.20
N CYS A 61 2.59 -16.56 -12.10
CA CYS A 61 3.64 -16.08 -12.98
C CYS A 61 5.04 -16.60 -12.63
N ASN A 62 5.26 -17.24 -11.46
CA ASN A 62 6.56 -17.84 -11.09
C ASN A 62 7.77 -16.92 -11.33
N ASP A 63 7.67 -15.65 -10.91
CA ASP A 63 8.69 -14.59 -11.11
C ASP A 63 8.99 -14.24 -12.59
N ASP A 64 8.19 -14.70 -13.56
CA ASP A 64 8.29 -14.26 -14.95
C ASP A 64 7.80 -12.81 -15.08
N ALA A 65 8.74 -11.90 -15.30
CA ALA A 65 8.48 -10.49 -15.46
C ALA A 65 7.44 -10.19 -16.56
N ALA A 66 7.44 -10.93 -17.68
CA ALA A 66 6.50 -10.69 -18.79
C ALA A 66 5.06 -11.06 -18.39
N CYS A 67 4.89 -12.11 -17.60
CA CYS A 67 3.60 -12.49 -17.03
C CYS A 67 3.15 -11.50 -15.95
N LEU A 68 4.08 -11.04 -15.10
CA LEU A 68 3.80 -10.08 -14.04
C LEU A 68 3.39 -8.70 -14.59
N CYS A 69 3.96 -8.28 -15.70
CA CYS A 69 3.65 -7.00 -16.34
C CYS A 69 2.45 -7.05 -17.29
N ARG A 70 1.73 -8.17 -17.34
CA ARG A 70 0.50 -8.28 -18.13
C ARG A 70 -0.63 -7.46 -17.51
N THR A 71 -1.43 -6.84 -18.35
CA THR A 71 -2.46 -5.87 -17.93
C THR A 71 -3.44 -6.45 -16.91
N ASP A 72 -3.83 -7.71 -17.03
CA ASP A 72 -4.72 -8.43 -16.10
C ASP A 72 -4.08 -8.60 -14.71
N THR A 73 -2.81 -9.03 -14.65
CA THR A 73 -2.07 -9.18 -13.39
C THR A 73 -1.92 -7.84 -12.68
N VAL A 74 -1.53 -6.80 -13.43
CA VAL A 74 -1.38 -5.44 -12.88
C VAL A 74 -2.73 -4.86 -12.45
N THR A 75 -3.79 -5.07 -13.22
CA THR A 75 -5.14 -4.62 -12.84
C THR A 75 -5.59 -5.27 -11.54
N ALA A 76 -5.41 -6.58 -11.40
CA ALA A 76 -5.75 -7.28 -10.16
C ALA A 76 -4.94 -6.76 -8.95
N PHE A 77 -3.64 -6.49 -9.16
CA PHE A 77 -2.78 -5.89 -8.14
C PHE A 77 -3.26 -4.50 -7.72
N VAL A 78 -3.48 -3.60 -8.68
CA VAL A 78 -3.96 -2.23 -8.43
C VAL A 78 -5.34 -2.22 -7.80
N ASP A 79 -6.24 -3.13 -8.19
CA ASP A 79 -7.57 -3.28 -7.59
C ASP A 79 -7.50 -3.70 -6.11
N CYS A 80 -6.59 -4.63 -5.78
CA CYS A 80 -6.34 -5.02 -4.39
C CYS A 80 -5.83 -3.84 -3.56
N GLU A 81 -4.79 -3.15 -4.05
CA GLU A 81 -4.20 -2.00 -3.37
C GLU A 81 -5.20 -0.83 -3.23
N THR A 82 -6.04 -0.60 -4.25
CA THR A 82 -7.10 0.42 -4.23
C THR A 82 -8.13 0.10 -3.15
N CYS A 83 -8.55 -1.16 -3.03
CA CYS A 83 -9.43 -1.58 -1.94
C CYS A 83 -8.80 -1.31 -0.58
N MET A 84 -7.51 -1.65 -0.41
CA MET A 84 -6.81 -1.44 0.86
C MET A 84 -6.74 0.05 1.21
N LEU A 85 -6.40 0.90 0.24
CA LEU A 85 -6.38 2.34 0.42
C LEU A 85 -7.77 2.88 0.82
N HIS A 86 -8.84 2.43 0.15
CA HIS A 86 -10.21 2.85 0.47
C HIS A 86 -10.60 2.44 1.89
N ASN A 87 -10.21 1.23 2.32
CA ASN A 87 -10.47 0.78 3.68
C ASN A 87 -9.72 1.62 4.72
N LEU A 88 -8.45 1.93 4.48
CA LEU A 88 -7.63 2.77 5.36
C LEU A 88 -8.22 4.18 5.50
N ILE A 89 -8.67 4.77 4.38
CA ILE A 89 -9.34 6.07 4.36
C ILE A 89 -10.66 6.01 5.15
N ASN A 90 -11.51 5.03 4.87
CA ASN A 90 -12.84 4.93 5.50
C ASN A 90 -12.75 4.66 7.01
N THR A 91 -11.72 3.93 7.45
CA THR A 91 -11.51 3.63 8.88
C THR A 91 -10.64 4.67 9.58
N ASN A 92 -10.07 5.62 8.84
CA ASN A 92 -9.10 6.61 9.32
C ASN A 92 -7.99 5.95 10.17
N LYS A 93 -7.41 4.87 9.65
CA LYS A 93 -6.34 4.12 10.32
C LYS A 93 -5.03 4.21 9.52
N PRO A 94 -3.88 4.26 10.21
CA PRO A 94 -2.59 4.16 9.53
C PRO A 94 -2.45 2.79 8.86
N ALA A 95 -1.70 2.74 7.76
CA ALA A 95 -1.40 1.49 7.07
C ALA A 95 -0.65 0.53 8.02
N PRO A 96 -1.09 -0.73 8.16
CA PRO A 96 -0.43 -1.70 9.04
C PRO A 96 0.94 -2.14 8.50
N ASP A 97 1.19 -1.94 7.20
CA ASP A 97 2.44 -2.27 6.52
C ASP A 97 2.70 -1.25 5.40
N ILE A 98 3.97 -1.06 5.03
CA ILE A 98 4.40 -0.14 3.96
C ILE A 98 3.87 -0.53 2.56
N ARG A 99 3.44 -1.79 2.40
CA ARG A 99 2.88 -2.33 1.17
C ARG A 99 1.39 -2.05 1.05
N ALA A 100 0.65 -2.01 2.17
CA ALA A 100 -0.80 -1.96 2.17
C ALA A 100 -1.35 -0.60 1.72
N GLY A 101 -2.03 -0.56 0.58
CA GLY A 101 -2.62 0.66 0.00
C GLY A 101 -1.55 1.65 -0.48
N SER A 102 -0.41 1.14 -0.97
CA SER A 102 0.79 1.94 -1.19
C SER A 102 0.94 2.40 -2.64
N ASN A 103 0.74 3.69 -2.89
CA ASN A 103 0.93 4.26 -4.23
C ASN A 103 2.40 4.18 -4.68
N VAL A 104 3.33 4.17 -3.72
CA VAL A 104 4.76 3.96 -3.98
C VAL A 104 5.02 2.53 -4.46
N ALA A 105 4.37 1.53 -3.87
CA ALA A 105 4.50 0.14 -4.33
C ALA A 105 3.94 -0.05 -5.76
N VAL A 106 2.79 0.55 -6.06
CA VAL A 106 2.21 0.55 -7.42
C VAL A 106 3.12 1.25 -8.42
N GLY A 107 3.66 2.42 -8.07
CA GLY A 107 4.61 3.15 -8.91
C GLY A 107 5.90 2.37 -9.16
N ALA A 108 6.45 1.71 -8.13
CA ALA A 108 7.63 0.87 -8.26
C ALA A 108 7.39 -0.34 -9.15
N TYR A 109 6.22 -1.00 -9.02
CA TYR A 109 5.81 -2.09 -9.90
C TYR A 109 5.76 -1.64 -11.36
N ALA A 110 5.13 -0.49 -11.61
CA ALA A 110 5.03 0.05 -12.97
C ALA A 110 6.39 0.47 -13.53
N GLY A 111 7.28 1.00 -12.69
CA GLY A 111 8.65 1.32 -13.04
C GLY A 111 9.42 0.10 -13.53
N VAL A 112 9.37 -1.00 -12.78
CA VAL A 112 10.04 -2.26 -13.15
C VAL A 112 9.53 -2.82 -14.48
N CYS A 113 8.21 -2.78 -14.71
CA CYS A 113 7.64 -3.19 -16.00
C CYS A 113 8.13 -2.34 -17.19
N LYS A 114 8.39 -1.06 -16.94
CA LYS A 114 8.95 -0.16 -17.95
C LYS A 114 10.44 -0.38 -18.14
N ASP A 115 11.20 -0.47 -17.07
CA ASP A 115 12.66 -0.47 -17.11
C ASP A 115 13.22 -1.82 -17.57
N ASP A 116 12.63 -2.94 -17.13
CA ASP A 116 13.13 -4.29 -17.44
C ASP A 116 12.55 -4.85 -18.73
N LEU A 117 11.34 -4.44 -19.13
CA LEU A 117 10.60 -5.03 -20.25
C LEU A 117 10.12 -4.01 -21.30
N ASN A 118 10.35 -2.72 -21.10
CA ASN A 118 9.86 -1.65 -21.98
C ASN A 118 8.32 -1.67 -22.17
N ILE A 119 7.58 -2.19 -21.18
CA ILE A 119 6.12 -2.23 -21.18
C ILE A 119 5.61 -0.98 -20.45
N THR A 120 4.97 -0.08 -21.20
CA THR A 120 4.35 1.11 -20.61
C THR A 120 2.93 0.78 -20.18
N LEU A 121 2.69 0.76 -18.88
CA LEU A 121 1.36 0.58 -18.31
C LEU A 121 0.55 1.88 -18.44
N PRO A 122 -0.78 1.78 -18.67
CA PRO A 122 -1.64 2.94 -18.74
C PRO A 122 -1.76 3.61 -17.35
N ALA A 123 -2.04 4.91 -17.33
CA ALA A 123 -1.99 5.73 -16.12
C ALA A 123 -2.95 5.27 -15.00
N ASN A 124 -4.05 4.60 -15.35
CA ASN A 124 -5.00 4.03 -14.39
C ASN A 124 -4.43 2.80 -13.64
N LEU A 125 -3.33 2.22 -14.12
CA LEU A 125 -2.65 1.08 -13.52
C LEU A 125 -1.31 1.46 -12.85
N THR A 126 -0.94 2.74 -12.91
CA THR A 126 0.28 3.25 -12.27
C THR A 126 0.01 4.07 -11.02
N ALA A 127 -1.27 4.25 -10.66
CA ALA A 127 -1.68 5.02 -9.51
C ALA A 127 -2.94 4.44 -8.86
N LEU A 128 -3.04 4.59 -7.54
CA LEU A 128 -4.23 4.26 -6.78
C LEU A 128 -5.31 5.33 -6.96
N THR A 129 -6.56 4.89 -7.02
CA THR A 129 -7.70 5.80 -7.09
C THR A 129 -8.23 6.11 -5.70
N LEU A 130 -8.66 7.37 -5.50
CA LEU A 130 -9.29 7.80 -4.26
C LEU A 130 -10.79 7.48 -4.31
N PRO A 131 -11.42 7.15 -3.17
CA PRO A 131 -12.85 6.96 -3.13
C PRO A 131 -13.56 8.29 -3.37
N ALA A 132 -14.67 8.27 -4.12
CA ALA A 132 -15.43 9.48 -4.49
C ALA A 132 -15.98 10.26 -3.27
N THR A 133 -16.06 9.60 -2.11
CA THR A 133 -16.51 10.17 -0.84
C THR A 133 -15.40 10.82 -0.02
N TRP A 134 -14.16 10.80 -0.50
CA TRP A 134 -13.03 11.37 0.22
C TRP A 134 -12.83 12.85 -0.13
N ASP A 135 -13.09 13.72 0.84
CA ASP A 135 -12.96 15.18 0.70
C ASP A 135 -11.55 15.70 1.07
N GLY A 136 -10.54 14.84 0.88
CA GLY A 136 -9.14 15.13 1.19
C GLY A 136 -8.75 14.87 2.65
N PRO A 137 -7.47 15.12 2.99
CA PRO A 137 -6.99 14.98 4.36
C PRO A 137 -7.73 15.99 5.25
N PHE A 138 -8.60 15.48 6.12
CA PHE A 138 -9.27 16.31 7.13
C PHE A 138 -8.22 16.76 8.14
N VAL A 139 -7.63 17.93 7.91
CA VAL A 139 -6.95 18.64 8.98
C VAL A 139 -8.06 19.12 9.89
N SER A 140 -8.18 18.52 11.07
CA SER A 140 -9.02 19.06 12.14
C SER A 140 -8.38 20.37 12.61
N VAL A 141 -8.47 21.42 11.79
CA VAL A 141 -8.07 22.78 12.16
C VAL A 141 -9.11 23.22 13.16
N LEU A 142 -8.82 23.08 14.46
CA LEU A 142 -9.63 23.68 15.49
C LEU A 142 -9.64 25.19 15.20
N PRO A 143 -10.79 25.78 14.83
CA PRO A 143 -10.83 27.20 14.52
C PRO A 143 -10.33 27.96 15.76
N VAL A 144 -9.40 28.89 15.59
CA VAL A 144 -8.80 29.62 16.72
C VAL A 144 -9.88 30.24 17.62
N GLY A 145 -10.99 30.70 17.02
CA GLY A 145 -12.16 31.19 17.76
C GLY A 145 -12.85 30.11 18.61
N ALA A 146 -13.09 28.92 18.08
CA ALA A 146 -13.70 27.82 18.84
C ALA A 146 -12.76 27.31 19.94
N ALA A 147 -11.46 27.28 19.68
CA ALA A 147 -10.44 26.98 20.68
C ALA A 147 -10.44 28.01 21.83
N ALA A 148 -10.51 29.31 21.50
CA ALA A 148 -10.56 30.36 22.50
C ALA A 148 -11.82 30.26 23.38
N VAL A 149 -12.99 30.05 22.76
CA VAL A 149 -14.25 29.93 23.51
C VAL A 149 -14.24 28.73 24.45
N THR A 150 -13.75 27.57 24.00
CA THR A 150 -13.69 26.35 24.83
C THR A 150 -12.71 26.51 26.00
N VAL A 151 -11.54 27.13 25.78
CA VAL A 151 -10.57 27.41 26.85
C VAL A 151 -11.11 28.43 27.85
N ILE A 152 -11.76 29.50 27.40
CA ILE A 152 -12.35 30.52 28.28
C ILE A 152 -13.47 29.91 29.13
N ALA A 153 -14.39 29.18 28.49
CA ALA A 153 -15.51 28.55 29.21
C ALA A 153 -14.99 27.52 30.24
N GLY A 154 -14.01 26.69 29.86
CA GLY A 154 -13.37 25.75 30.79
C GLY A 154 -12.64 26.45 31.93
N GLY A 155 -11.96 27.56 31.64
CA GLY A 155 -11.28 28.40 32.64
C GLY A 155 -12.25 29.01 33.65
N ILE A 156 -13.36 29.60 33.18
CA ILE A 156 -14.38 30.19 34.06
C ILE A 156 -14.99 29.11 34.97
N LEU A 157 -15.35 27.96 34.41
CA LEU A 157 -15.94 26.85 35.17
C LEU A 157 -14.93 26.27 36.18
N GLY A 158 -13.67 26.10 35.79
CA GLY A 158 -12.61 25.64 36.69
C GLY A 158 -12.32 26.62 37.82
N PHE A 159 -12.20 27.92 37.52
CA PHE A 159 -11.98 28.96 38.53
C PHE A 159 -13.17 29.10 39.49
N SER A 160 -14.39 29.05 38.98
CA SER A 160 -15.60 29.13 39.83
C SER A 160 -15.73 27.90 40.74
N ALA A 161 -15.42 26.70 40.25
CA ALA A 161 -15.37 25.51 41.10
C ALA A 161 -14.29 25.62 42.19
N LEU A 162 -13.08 26.06 41.84
CA LEU A 162 -12.00 26.29 42.81
C LEU A 162 -12.37 27.35 43.84
N TYR A 163 -13.02 28.44 43.42
CA TYR A 163 -13.48 29.50 44.31
C TYR A 163 -14.51 28.98 45.31
N ILE A 164 -15.51 28.20 44.86
CA ILE A 164 -16.52 27.61 45.75
C ILE A 164 -15.86 26.65 46.74
N LEU A 165 -14.99 25.74 46.28
CA LEU A 165 -14.31 24.78 47.15
C LEU A 165 -13.37 25.43 48.17
N SER A 166 -12.75 26.56 47.80
CA SER A 166 -11.82 27.29 48.69
C SER A 166 -12.54 28.14 49.74
N ASN A 167 -13.87 28.31 49.61
CA ASN A 167 -14.69 29.11 50.53
C ASN A 167 -15.84 28.28 51.15
N LEU A 168 -15.76 26.95 51.07
CA LEU A 168 -16.61 26.04 51.83
C LEU A 168 -15.95 25.80 53.19
N GLU A 169 -16.35 26.61 54.17
CA GLU A 169 -16.14 26.39 55.60
C GLU A 169 -17.15 25.37 56.16
#